data_AF-A0A6M3K744-F1
#
_entry.id   AF-A0A6M3K744-F1
#
_cell.length_a   1.000
_cell.length_b   1.000
_cell.length_c   1.000
_cell.angle_alpha   90.00
_cell.angle_beta   90.00
_cell.angle_gamma   90.00
#
_symmetry.space_group_name_H-M   'P 1'
#
loop_
_entity.id
_entity.type
_entity.pdbx_description
1 polymer ?
#
loop_
_entity_poly.entity_id
_entity_poly.type
_entity_poly.pdbx_seq_one_letter_code
_entity_poly.pdbx_strand_id
1 'polypeptide(L)'
;MKKFVVDIKKRDPFPVMVLGAPDGTWRSEIWARSTANKGYYLLGTSFDFVNWDEAAREPGGLRILDDVLRMRMMDRQGRIDMTSTGAGKNWYYKQYMEGVKDKTHLRYYSQTGTAYENPSLDKERLEDAKSRMTKEMVDQNIYGLFADYVSVFDRVAVEGCYEGIDYPLARNLEGA
;
A
#
# COMPACT_ATOMS: atom_id res chain seq x y z
N MET A 1 -19.03 -0.48 -30.94
CA MET A 1 -17.86 -0.66 -30.05
C MET A 1 -17.51 -2.13 -30.00
N LYS A 2 -16.32 -2.56 -30.45
CA LYS A 2 -15.91 -3.97 -30.35
C LYS A 2 -15.77 -4.32 -28.86
N LYS A 3 -16.45 -5.38 -28.41
CA LYS A 3 -16.33 -5.87 -27.04
C LYS A 3 -15.03 -6.69 -26.96
N PHE A 4 -14.02 -6.14 -26.27
CA PHE A 4 -12.75 -6.83 -26.02
C PHE A 4 -12.80 -7.72 -24.79
N VAL A 5 -13.76 -7.49 -23.89
CA VAL A 5 -14.07 -8.42 -22.80
C VAL A 5 -14.84 -9.60 -23.40
N VAL A 6 -14.19 -10.75 -23.42
CA VAL A 6 -14.75 -11.98 -24.02
C VAL A 6 -15.30 -12.94 -22.98
N ASP A 7 -14.87 -12.83 -21.72
CA ASP A 7 -15.36 -13.66 -20.61
C ASP A 7 -15.09 -12.99 -19.26
N ILE A 8 -15.88 -13.34 -18.24
CA ILE A 8 -15.63 -13.03 -16.83
C ILE A 8 -15.76 -14.33 -16.05
N LYS A 9 -14.62 -14.92 -15.70
CA LYS A 9 -14.57 -16.15 -14.91
C LYS A 9 -14.79 -15.79 -13.45
N LYS A 10 -15.89 -16.27 -12.86
CA LYS A 10 -16.06 -16.29 -11.41
C LYS A 10 -15.24 -17.44 -10.83
N ARG A 11 -13.95 -17.20 -10.59
CA ARG A 11 -13.17 -18.06 -9.69
C ARG A 11 -13.52 -17.63 -8.28
N ASP A 12 -14.18 -18.47 -7.50
CA ASP A 12 -14.39 -18.17 -6.08
C ASP A 12 -13.02 -18.15 -5.37
N PRO A 13 -12.63 -17.10 -4.62
CA PRO A 13 -13.42 -15.92 -4.22
C PRO A 13 -13.18 -14.64 -5.05
N PHE A 14 -12.34 -14.69 -6.10
CA PHE A 14 -11.98 -13.49 -6.86
C PHE A 14 -12.15 -13.60 -8.39
N PRO A 15 -12.82 -12.62 -9.02
CA PRO A 15 -13.10 -12.64 -10.45
C PRO A 15 -11.83 -12.54 -11.31
N VAL A 16 -11.90 -13.08 -12.52
CA VAL A 16 -10.90 -12.90 -13.58
C VAL A 16 -11.60 -12.39 -14.83
N MET A 17 -11.16 -11.24 -15.33
CA MET A 17 -11.60 -10.69 -16.60
C MET A 17 -10.70 -11.22 -17.72
N VAL A 18 -11.30 -11.74 -18.78
CA VAL A 18 -10.57 -12.20 -19.97
C VAL A 18 -10.79 -11.20 -21.09
N LEU A 19 -9.68 -10.67 -21.60
CA LEU A 19 -9.63 -9.79 -22.76
C LEU A 19 -9.16 -10.61 -23.97
N GLY A 20 -9.75 -10.40 -25.13
CA GLY A 20 -9.40 -11.18 -26.32
C GLY A 20 -10.09 -10.74 -27.59
N ALA A 21 -9.65 -11.32 -28.70
CA ALA A 21 -10.45 -11.33 -29.90
C ALA A 21 -11.60 -12.35 -29.78
N PRO A 22 -12.80 -12.08 -30.32
CA PRO A 22 -13.91 -13.03 -30.32
C PRO A 22 -13.58 -14.37 -30.99
N ASP A 23 -12.65 -14.37 -31.95
CA ASP A 23 -12.17 -15.57 -32.66
C ASP A 23 -11.07 -16.35 -31.91
N GLY A 24 -10.62 -15.84 -30.76
CA GLY A 24 -9.61 -16.48 -29.92
C GLY A 24 -8.15 -16.32 -30.36
N THR A 25 -7.88 -15.50 -31.38
CA THR A 25 -6.51 -15.27 -31.90
C THR A 25 -5.52 -14.74 -30.87
N TRP A 26 -5.99 -13.99 -29.87
CA TRP A 26 -5.20 -13.56 -28.72
C TRP A 26 -6.06 -13.50 -27.46
N ARG A 27 -5.42 -13.65 -26.31
CA ARG A 27 -6.04 -13.55 -24.99
C ARG A 27 -5.09 -12.92 -23.96
N SER A 28 -5.66 -12.16 -23.05
CA SER A 28 -5.03 -11.61 -21.85
C SER A 28 -6.00 -11.74 -20.68
N GLU A 29 -5.48 -11.77 -19.45
CA GLU A 29 -6.32 -11.87 -18.26
C GLU A 29 -5.96 -10.79 -17.24
N ILE A 30 -6.97 -10.22 -16.58
CA ILE A 30 -6.82 -9.31 -15.45
C ILE A 30 -7.47 -9.97 -14.24
N TRP A 31 -6.71 -10.13 -13.17
CA TRP A 31 -7.10 -10.87 -11.98
C TRP A 31 -7.23 -9.89 -10.81
N ALA A 32 -8.41 -9.82 -10.21
CA ALA A 32 -8.54 -9.24 -8.87
C ALA A 32 -8.06 -10.29 -7.86
N ARG A 33 -7.19 -9.92 -6.92
CA ARG A 33 -6.67 -10.83 -5.89
C ARG A 33 -6.44 -10.09 -4.58
N SER A 34 -6.31 -10.84 -3.50
CA SER A 34 -5.95 -10.34 -2.17
C SER A 34 -4.71 -11.05 -1.65
N THR A 35 -3.93 -10.33 -0.86
CA THR A 35 -2.81 -10.85 -0.06
C THR A 35 -3.27 -11.55 1.23
N ALA A 36 -4.57 -11.54 1.52
CA ALA A 36 -5.17 -12.27 2.63
C ALA A 36 -4.72 -13.74 2.64
N ASN A 37 -4.70 -14.33 3.83
CA ASN A 37 -4.15 -15.67 4.06
C ASN A 37 -2.71 -15.81 3.52
N LYS A 38 -1.88 -14.77 3.75
CA LYS A 38 -0.44 -14.74 3.41
C LYS A 38 -0.15 -14.98 1.92
N GLY A 39 -1.04 -14.52 1.04
CA GLY A 39 -0.91 -14.65 -0.41
C GLY A 39 -1.20 -16.05 -0.96
N TYR A 40 -1.83 -16.95 -0.19
CA TYR A 40 -2.09 -18.33 -0.61
C TYR A 40 -2.81 -18.44 -1.96
N TYR A 41 -3.77 -17.54 -2.23
CA TYR A 41 -4.55 -17.53 -3.48
C TYR A 41 -3.79 -17.04 -4.72
N LEU A 42 -2.52 -16.63 -4.56
CA LEU A 42 -1.61 -16.23 -5.63
C LEU A 42 -0.65 -17.37 -6.01
N LEU A 43 -0.68 -18.50 -5.29
CA LEU A 43 0.17 -19.65 -5.56
C LEU A 43 -0.34 -20.44 -6.77
N GLY A 44 0.59 -21.07 -7.49
CA GLY A 44 0.27 -21.92 -8.65
C GLY A 44 -0.08 -21.17 -9.94
N THR A 45 0.06 -19.84 -9.96
CA THR A 45 -0.18 -18.99 -11.13
C THR A 45 1.11 -18.34 -11.60
N SER A 46 1.17 -17.84 -12.84
CA SER A 46 2.26 -16.96 -13.30
C SER A 46 1.67 -15.61 -13.69
N PHE A 47 2.40 -14.53 -13.46
CA PHE A 47 1.98 -13.17 -13.79
C PHE A 47 3.04 -12.46 -14.63
N ASP A 48 2.61 -11.68 -15.62
CA ASP A 48 3.48 -10.77 -16.36
C ASP A 48 3.60 -9.40 -15.64
N PHE A 49 2.56 -9.03 -14.89
CA PHE A 49 2.49 -7.77 -14.16
C PHE A 49 1.63 -7.89 -12.91
N VAL A 50 2.04 -7.24 -11.83
CA VAL A 50 1.28 -7.13 -10.59
C VAL A 50 1.21 -5.67 -10.18
N ASN A 51 0.00 -5.15 -10.02
CA ASN A 51 -0.24 -3.89 -9.31
C ASN A 51 -0.70 -4.23 -7.88
N TRP A 52 0.09 -3.80 -6.90
CA TRP A 52 -0.18 -4.01 -5.49
C TRP A 52 -0.55 -2.69 -4.82
N ASP A 53 -1.86 -2.51 -4.64
CA ASP A 53 -2.46 -1.37 -3.97
C ASP A 53 -2.35 -1.49 -2.43
N GLU A 54 -2.18 -0.34 -1.76
CA GLU A 54 -1.96 -0.21 -0.31
C GLU A 54 -0.86 -1.13 0.26
N ALA A 55 0.21 -1.35 -0.52
CA ALA A 55 1.27 -2.31 -0.16
C ALA A 55 1.87 -2.06 1.23
N ALA A 56 2.07 -0.80 1.64
CA ALA A 56 2.67 -0.48 2.94
C ALA A 56 1.83 -0.95 4.13
N ARG A 57 0.53 -1.22 3.93
CA ARG A 57 -0.38 -1.67 4.98
C ARG A 57 -0.34 -3.17 5.22
N GLU A 58 0.33 -3.95 4.37
CA GLU A 58 0.44 -5.41 4.53
C GLU A 58 1.48 -5.76 5.61
N PRO A 59 1.10 -6.29 6.79
CA PRO A 59 2.03 -6.59 7.88
C PRO A 59 3.04 -7.69 7.53
N GLY A 60 2.71 -8.57 6.58
CA GLY A 60 3.57 -9.63 6.07
C GLY A 60 4.17 -9.36 4.69
N GLY A 61 4.18 -8.11 4.23
CA GLY A 61 4.34 -7.82 2.81
C GLY A 61 5.70 -8.20 2.23
N LEU A 62 6.80 -8.10 2.99
CA LEU A 62 8.11 -8.57 2.53
C LEU A 62 8.12 -10.08 2.22
N ARG A 63 7.47 -10.87 3.08
CA ARG A 63 7.34 -12.32 2.87
C ARG A 63 6.51 -12.63 1.63
N ILE A 64 5.40 -11.92 1.44
CA ILE A 64 4.56 -12.09 0.25
C ILE A 64 5.32 -11.67 -1.01
N LEU A 65 6.07 -10.57 -0.96
CA LEU A 65 6.89 -10.10 -2.07
C LEU A 65 7.92 -11.16 -2.49
N ASP A 66 8.70 -11.66 -1.53
CA ASP A 66 9.83 -12.54 -1.80
C ASP A 66 9.42 -13.99 -2.06
N ASP A 67 8.57 -14.55 -1.19
CA ASP A 67 8.24 -15.98 -1.24
C ASP A 67 7.12 -16.28 -2.23
N VAL A 68 6.22 -15.31 -2.46
CA VAL A 68 5.04 -15.50 -3.31
C VAL A 68 5.23 -14.80 -4.65
N LEU A 69 5.21 -13.47 -4.68
CA LEU A 69 5.08 -12.70 -5.93
C LEU A 69 6.29 -12.82 -6.86
N ARG A 70 7.51 -12.59 -6.36
CA ARG A 70 8.73 -12.64 -7.20
C ARG A 70 8.89 -13.98 -7.90
N MET A 71 8.59 -15.08 -7.22
CA MET A 71 8.66 -16.42 -7.80
C MET A 71 7.58 -16.69 -8.87
N ARG A 72 6.47 -15.95 -8.87
CA ARG A 72 5.41 -16.08 -9.90
C ARG A 72 5.67 -15.28 -11.18
N MET A 73 6.72 -14.47 -11.20
CA MET A 73 7.09 -13.66 -12.36
C MET A 73 8.46 -14.01 -12.92
N MET A 74 9.17 -14.95 -12.28
CA MET A 74 10.55 -15.29 -12.61
C MET A 74 10.69 -15.84 -14.05
N ASP A 75 9.73 -16.65 -14.50
CA ASP A 75 9.66 -17.19 -15.86
C ASP A 75 9.20 -16.14 -16.89
N ARG A 76 8.42 -15.14 -16.45
CA ARG A 76 7.81 -14.12 -17.32
C ARG A 76 8.62 -12.84 -17.45
N GLN A 77 9.70 -12.70 -16.68
CA GLN A 77 10.42 -11.42 -16.53
C GLN A 77 9.45 -10.28 -16.15
N GLY A 78 8.47 -10.61 -15.31
CA GLY A 78 7.38 -9.70 -14.98
C GLY A 78 7.79 -8.55 -14.05
N ARG A 79 6.88 -7.61 -13.85
CA ARG A 79 7.11 -6.41 -13.04
C ARG A 79 6.06 -6.27 -11.92
N ILE A 80 6.47 -5.65 -10.83
CA ILE A 80 5.59 -5.29 -9.71
C ILE A 80 5.58 -3.78 -9.56
N ASP A 81 4.40 -3.19 -9.62
CA ASP A 81 4.16 -1.83 -9.17
C ASP A 81 3.50 -1.89 -7.80
N MET A 82 4.09 -1.18 -6.83
CA MET A 82 3.55 -1.11 -5.48
C MET A 82 3.17 0.35 -5.18
N THR A 83 1.88 0.61 -5.04
CA THR A 83 1.35 1.95 -4.74
C THR A 83 0.80 1.96 -3.33
N SER A 84 1.16 2.96 -2.52
CA SER A 84 0.68 3.07 -1.15
C SER A 84 0.95 4.46 -0.60
N THR A 85 0.18 4.86 0.41
CA THR A 85 0.65 5.88 1.36
C THR A 85 1.72 5.28 2.27
N GLY A 86 2.69 6.08 2.70
CA GLY A 86 3.77 5.60 3.57
C GLY A 86 3.27 5.29 4.98
N ALA A 87 3.44 4.06 5.47
CA ALA A 87 2.98 3.64 6.81
C ALA A 87 4.16 3.38 7.76
N GLY A 88 4.85 4.46 8.16
CA GLY A 88 6.10 4.40 8.89
C GLY A 88 7.26 3.82 8.09
N LYS A 89 8.41 3.66 8.73
CA LYS A 89 9.64 3.14 8.10
C LYS A 89 9.69 1.61 8.03
N ASN A 90 8.62 1.01 7.52
CA ASN A 90 8.43 -0.44 7.46
C ASN A 90 9.12 -1.10 6.26
N TRP A 91 8.72 -2.32 5.89
CA TRP A 91 9.31 -3.04 4.76
C TRP A 91 9.12 -2.33 3.41
N TYR A 92 7.98 -1.65 3.21
CA TYR A 92 7.68 -0.91 1.99
C TYR A 92 8.59 0.31 1.87
N TYR A 93 8.86 1.01 2.98
CA TYR A 93 9.88 2.06 3.03
C TYR A 93 11.26 1.54 2.58
N LYS A 94 11.66 0.34 3.02
CA LYS A 94 12.93 -0.26 2.58
C LYS A 94 12.95 -0.48 1.06
N GLN A 95 11.87 -0.98 0.46
CA GLN A 95 11.78 -1.13 -1.00
C GLN A 95 11.79 0.22 -1.72
N TYR A 96 11.09 1.22 -1.18
CA TYR A 96 11.14 2.60 -1.69
C TYR A 96 12.59 3.12 -1.70
N MET A 97 13.34 2.92 -0.61
CA MET A 97 14.73 3.35 -0.52
C MET A 97 15.66 2.64 -1.50
N GLU A 98 15.36 1.41 -1.91
CA GLU A 98 16.12 0.74 -2.97
C GLU A 98 15.98 1.47 -4.31
N GLY A 99 14.77 1.90 -4.70
CA GLY A 99 14.59 2.71 -5.91
C GLY A 99 15.16 4.12 -5.82
N VAL A 100 15.28 4.70 -4.62
CA VAL A 100 15.97 5.99 -4.42
C VAL A 100 17.50 5.84 -4.63
N LYS A 101 18.06 4.69 -4.24
CA LYS A 101 19.49 4.38 -4.41
C LYS A 101 19.82 3.93 -5.84
N ASP A 102 18.95 3.15 -6.46
CA ASP A 102 19.14 2.58 -7.79
C ASP A 102 18.91 3.61 -8.90
N LYS A 103 19.89 4.50 -9.09
CA LYS A 103 19.85 5.54 -10.13
C LYS A 103 20.34 5.06 -11.50
N THR A 104 20.85 3.83 -11.59
CA THR A 104 21.66 3.39 -12.74
C THR A 104 21.18 2.11 -13.40
N HIS A 105 20.63 1.16 -12.65
CA HIS A 105 20.29 -0.16 -13.20
C HIS A 105 18.80 -0.32 -13.52
N LEU A 106 17.97 0.68 -13.19
CA LEU A 106 16.52 0.73 -13.42
C LEU A 106 15.79 -0.54 -12.95
N ARG A 107 16.37 -1.28 -12.00
CA ARG A 107 15.76 -2.47 -11.42
C ARG A 107 14.69 -2.08 -10.43
N TYR A 108 14.91 -0.97 -9.74
CA TYR A 108 13.95 -0.33 -8.86
C TYR A 108 13.70 1.10 -9.33
N TYR A 109 12.44 1.51 -9.29
CA TYR A 109 12.03 2.88 -9.50
C TYR A 109 11.12 3.28 -8.36
N SER A 110 11.42 4.42 -7.74
CA SER A 110 10.65 4.97 -6.63
C SER A 110 10.30 6.41 -6.92
N GLN A 111 9.02 6.73 -6.78
CA GLN A 111 8.51 8.08 -6.88
C GLN A 111 7.58 8.35 -5.70
N THR A 112 7.63 9.57 -5.19
CA THR A 112 6.65 10.09 -4.24
C THR A 112 6.18 11.46 -4.73
N GLY A 113 5.05 11.92 -4.23
CA GLY A 113 4.46 13.21 -4.57
C GLY A 113 3.45 13.63 -3.51
N THR A 114 3.21 14.93 -3.45
CA THR A 114 2.21 15.50 -2.54
C THR A 114 0.83 15.52 -3.20
N ALA A 115 -0.24 15.50 -2.39
CA ALA A 115 -1.60 15.64 -2.90
C ALA A 115 -1.82 16.96 -3.67
N TYR A 116 -1.03 17.99 -3.37
CA TYR A 116 -1.08 19.30 -4.04
C TYR A 116 -0.59 19.27 -5.50
N GLU A 117 0.17 18.25 -5.89
CA GLU A 117 0.64 18.07 -7.28
C GLU A 117 -0.49 17.59 -8.21
N ASN A 118 -1.58 17.05 -7.66
CA ASN A 118 -2.72 16.61 -8.46
C ASN A 118 -3.56 17.83 -8.91
N PRO A 119 -3.56 18.18 -10.21
CA PRO A 119 -4.28 19.37 -10.70
C PRO A 119 -5.80 19.22 -10.65
N SER A 120 -6.30 17.98 -10.54
CA SER A 120 -7.74 17.70 -10.47
C SER A 120 -8.30 17.77 -9.05
N LEU A 121 -7.45 17.99 -8.05
CA LEU A 121 -7.85 17.98 -6.65
C LEU A 121 -8.30 19.37 -6.19
N ASP A 122 -9.46 19.42 -5.53
CA ASP A 122 -9.99 20.64 -4.94
C ASP A 122 -9.15 21.03 -3.71
N LYS A 123 -8.38 22.10 -3.84
CA LYS A 123 -7.44 22.57 -2.82
C LYS A 123 -8.15 23.07 -1.56
N GLU A 124 -9.36 23.64 -1.70
CA GLU A 124 -10.11 24.12 -0.54
C GLU A 124 -10.58 22.95 0.33
N ARG A 125 -11.08 21.88 -0.31
CA ARG A 125 -11.40 20.62 0.37
C ARG A 125 -10.18 19.96 1.00
N LEU A 126 -9.01 20.07 0.38
CA LEU A 126 -7.77 19.53 0.93
C LEU A 126 -7.37 20.25 2.22
N GLU A 127 -7.44 21.58 2.25
CA GLU A 127 -7.14 22.36 3.46
C GLU A 127 -8.17 22.10 4.57
N ASP A 128 -9.45 21.99 4.22
CA ASP A 128 -10.50 21.61 5.18
C ASP A 128 -10.23 20.21 5.77
N ALA A 129 -9.86 19.23 4.95
CA ALA A 129 -9.48 17.89 5.43
C ALA A 129 -8.25 17.94 6.35
N LYS A 130 -7.24 18.72 5.97
CA LYS A 130 -6.00 18.89 6.74
C LYS A 130 -6.25 19.46 8.13
N SER A 131 -7.23 20.36 8.29
CA SER A 131 -7.58 20.95 9.60
C SER A 131 -8.06 19.93 10.64
N ARG A 132 -8.51 18.75 10.20
CA ARG A 132 -9.01 17.65 11.05
C ARG A 132 -8.00 16.53 11.29
N MET A 133 -6.80 16.64 10.72
CA MET A 133 -5.78 15.61 10.76
C MET A 133 -4.71 15.92 11.81
N THR A 134 -4.16 14.88 12.44
CA THR A 134 -2.91 15.05 13.20
C THR A 134 -1.76 15.35 12.25
N LYS A 135 -0.64 15.85 12.78
CA LYS A 135 0.55 16.13 11.98
C LYS A 135 1.01 14.89 11.20
N GLU A 136 1.00 13.71 11.82
CA GLU A 136 1.42 12.45 11.22
C GLU A 136 0.48 12.04 10.08
N MET A 137 -0.83 12.24 10.28
CA MET A 137 -1.82 12.01 9.23
C MET A 137 -1.63 12.96 8.04
N VAL A 138 -1.28 14.22 8.29
CA VAL A 138 -0.96 15.18 7.23
C VAL A 138 0.32 14.77 6.50
N ASP A 139 1.39 14.49 7.24
CA ASP A 139 2.67 14.06 6.67
C ASP A 139 2.50 12.83 5.76
N GLN A 140 1.73 11.84 6.20
CA GLN A 140 1.45 10.66 5.40
C GLN A 140 0.51 10.91 4.22
N ASN A 141 -0.70 11.43 4.47
CA ASN A 141 -1.78 11.40 3.49
C ASN A 141 -1.79 12.62 2.57
N ILE A 142 -1.20 13.74 2.99
CA ILE A 142 -1.14 14.98 2.21
C ILE A 142 0.24 15.14 1.57
N TYR A 143 1.31 14.93 2.34
CA TYR A 143 2.68 15.15 1.86
C TYR A 143 3.37 13.89 1.32
N GLY A 144 2.74 12.72 1.41
CA GLY A 144 3.31 11.47 0.87
C GLY A 144 4.59 11.02 1.60
N LEU A 145 4.73 11.38 2.87
CA LEU A 145 5.88 11.04 3.70
C LEU A 145 5.66 9.71 4.43
N PHE A 146 6.77 9.09 4.85
CA PHE A 146 6.76 7.90 5.72
C PHE A 146 6.74 8.33 7.19
N ALA A 147 5.57 8.73 7.67
CA ALA A 147 5.37 9.15 9.07
C ALA A 147 5.21 7.94 9.99
N ASP A 148 5.87 7.97 11.15
CA ASP A 148 5.71 6.94 12.18
C ASP A 148 4.56 7.36 13.13
N TYR A 149 3.57 6.48 13.31
CA TYR A 149 2.50 6.70 14.29
C TYR A 149 2.98 6.28 15.68
N VAL A 150 3.70 7.17 16.39
CA VAL A 150 4.34 6.82 17.66
C VAL A 150 3.39 6.93 18.87
N SER A 151 2.23 7.59 18.77
CA SER A 151 1.25 7.56 19.85
C SER A 151 -0.20 7.64 19.37
N VAL A 152 -0.98 6.57 19.61
CA VAL A 152 -2.44 6.57 19.49
C VAL A 152 -3.08 7.44 20.58
N PHE A 153 -2.36 7.67 21.68
CA PHE A 153 -2.75 8.56 22.77
C PHE A 153 -1.73 9.69 22.87
N ASP A 154 -2.06 10.84 22.29
CA ASP A 154 -1.28 12.05 22.54
C ASP A 154 -1.23 12.30 24.05
N ARG A 155 -0.03 12.58 24.56
CA ARG A 155 0.19 12.82 25.99
C ARG A 155 -0.66 13.97 26.50
N VAL A 156 -0.90 15.00 25.68
CA VAL A 156 -1.79 16.12 26.03
C VAL A 156 -3.24 15.65 26.18
N ALA A 157 -3.71 14.76 25.29
CA ALA A 157 -5.04 14.17 25.40
C ALA A 157 -5.17 13.25 26.63
N VAL A 158 -4.11 12.50 26.95
CA VAL A 158 -4.05 11.69 28.17
C VAL A 158 -4.07 12.58 29.41
N GLU A 159 -3.22 13.60 29.48
CA GLU A 159 -3.12 14.54 30.60
C GLU A 159 -4.41 15.35 30.79
N GLY A 160 -5.08 15.74 29.70
CA GLY A 160 -6.40 16.40 29.75
C GLY A 160 -7.51 15.51 30.32
N CYS A 161 -7.41 14.18 30.18
CA CYS A 161 -8.32 13.26 30.89
C CYS A 161 -8.08 13.18 32.40
N TYR A 162 -6.95 13.72 32.91
CA TYR A 162 -6.66 13.81 34.34
C TYR A 162 -6.94 15.21 34.93
N GLU A 163 -7.33 16.21 34.12
CA GLU A 163 -7.70 17.53 34.65
C GLU A 163 -8.94 17.42 35.56
N GLY A 164 -8.79 17.79 36.83
CA GLY A 164 -9.85 17.75 37.83
C GLY A 164 -10.08 16.39 38.50
N ILE A 165 -9.23 15.40 38.22
CA ILE A 165 -9.29 14.08 38.84
C ILE A 165 -8.05 13.87 39.72
N ASP A 166 -8.25 13.76 41.04
CA ASP A 166 -7.19 13.40 41.99
C ASP A 166 -7.04 11.87 42.05
N TYR A 167 -6.46 11.28 41.00
CA TYR A 167 -5.90 9.93 41.06
C TYR A 167 -4.38 10.03 40.97
N PRO A 168 -3.63 9.37 41.87
CA PRO A 168 -2.18 9.33 41.73
C PRO A 168 -1.84 8.63 40.41
N LEU A 169 -1.20 9.34 39.49
CA LEU A 169 -0.51 8.72 38.35
C LEU A 169 0.38 7.61 38.92
N ALA A 170 0.21 6.39 38.40
CA ALA A 170 1.02 5.25 38.82
C ALA A 170 2.49 5.65 38.71
N ARG A 171 3.17 5.75 39.86
CA ARG A 171 4.58 6.13 39.92
C ARG A 171 5.36 5.23 38.98
N ASN A 172 6.27 5.83 38.22
CA ASN A 172 7.24 5.13 37.38
C ASN A 172 7.71 3.86 38.12
N LEU A 173 7.53 2.70 37.50
CA LEU A 173 8.22 1.49 37.91
C LEU A 173 9.71 1.70 37.59
N GLU A 174 10.39 2.47 38.42
CA GLU A 174 11.84 2.46 38.49
C GLU A 174 12.26 1.13 39.10
N GLY A 175 12.41 0.12 38.24
CA GLY A 175 12.90 -1.21 38.64
C GLY A 175 12.29 -2.36 37.85
N ALA A 176 12.64 -2.47 36.56
CA ALA A 176 12.63 -3.72 35.79
C ALA A 176 13.69 -3.65 34.69
#